data_AF-A0A445GSK1-F1
#
_entry.id   AF-A0A445GSK1-F1
#
_cell.length_a   1.000
_cell.length_b   1.000
_cell.length_c   1.000
_cell.angle_alpha   90.00
_cell.angle_beta   90.00
_cell.angle_gamma   90.00
#
_symmetry.space_group_name_H-M   'P 1'
#
loop_
_entity.id
_entity.type
_entity.pdbx_description
1 polymer ?
#
loop_
_entity_poly.entity_id
_entity_poly.type
_entity_poly.pdbx_seq_one_letter_code
_entity_poly.pdbx_strand_id
1 'polypeptide(L)'
;MSLSVEDNYYGRSSSVSEIEEENSSHLHLNDDGPNPMVTIGEEENEDEDTVYVAVGKSQSSMEALAWTLNNLATPSTMLYLIHIFPEIKLLPNPLGVGMIPKDQVSPEQVESYMAQERGKRRELLNKFLQLCSASKVKVDTILIESDLIAKAIIDLIPILQMRKLVIGASKSQIRKLRSRKGSGIADQVLQNAPESCKVSFICEGKEVNEQITRAIATDPSMSQKNNKHQQSASCVCFNF
;
A
#
# COMPACT_ATOMS: atom_id res chain seq x y z
N MET A 1 50.86 -0.76 1.26
CA MET A 1 49.74 -0.06 0.60
C MET A 1 48.48 -0.56 1.26
N SER A 2 48.03 0.15 2.28
CA SER A 2 46.84 -0.18 3.07
C SER A 2 45.81 0.88 2.76
N LEU A 3 44.67 0.46 2.20
CA LEU A 3 43.56 1.34 1.85
C LEU A 3 42.69 1.55 3.09
N SER A 4 42.46 2.82 3.38
CA SER A 4 41.63 3.34 4.46
C SER A 4 40.15 3.04 4.21
N VAL A 5 39.45 2.70 5.29
CA VAL A 5 37.99 2.66 5.39
C VAL A 5 37.52 4.05 5.81
N GLU A 6 36.64 4.68 5.04
CA GLU A 6 35.93 5.90 5.43
C GLU A 6 34.48 5.56 5.78
N ASP A 7 34.17 5.68 7.07
CA ASP A 7 32.82 5.71 7.64
C ASP A 7 32.27 7.14 7.52
N ASN A 8 31.15 7.32 6.81
CA ASN A 8 30.43 8.60 6.75
C ASN A 8 29.19 8.58 7.66
N TYR A 9 29.41 9.02 8.91
CA TYR A 9 28.37 9.45 9.84
C TYR A 9 28.02 10.92 9.55
N TYR A 10 26.82 11.20 9.03
CA TYR A 10 26.30 12.57 9.00
C TYR A 10 25.29 12.76 10.14
N GLY A 11 25.77 13.38 11.21
CA GLY A 11 24.94 14.06 12.20
C GLY A 11 24.48 15.41 11.67
N ARG A 12 23.24 15.79 11.97
CA ARG A 12 22.76 17.17 11.85
C ARG A 12 22.15 17.57 13.19
N SER A 13 22.99 18.23 13.99
CA SER A 13 22.60 18.88 15.24
C SER A 13 21.81 20.14 14.91
N SER A 14 20.63 20.27 15.50
CA SER A 14 19.77 21.45 15.41
C SER A 14 20.25 22.48 16.43
N SER A 15 20.54 23.68 15.95
CA SER A 15 20.88 24.86 16.75
C SER A 15 19.74 25.20 17.71
N VAL A 16 20.08 25.38 18.98
CA VAL A 16 19.26 26.00 20.02
C VAL A 16 19.32 27.51 19.84
N SER A 17 18.17 28.19 19.91
CA SER A 17 18.11 29.65 20.02
C SER A 17 17.50 30.00 21.37
N GLU A 18 18.35 30.46 22.28
CA GLU A 18 17.98 31.10 23.54
C GLU A 18 17.35 32.47 23.22
N ILE A 19 16.26 32.81 23.91
CA ILE A 19 15.66 34.15 23.88
C ILE A 19 15.81 34.71 25.27
N GLU A 20 16.58 35.80 25.37
CA GLU A 20 16.80 36.59 26.57
C GLU A 20 15.51 37.38 26.92
N GLU A 21 15.05 37.28 28.17
CA GLU A 21 14.00 38.13 28.73
C GLU A 21 14.61 39.45 29.21
N GLU A 22 14.35 40.55 28.51
CA GLU A 22 14.50 41.89 29.08
C GLU A 22 13.16 42.37 29.66
N ASN A 23 13.11 42.42 30.98
CA ASN A 23 12.05 43.01 31.78
C ASN A 23 12.23 44.55 31.82
N SER A 24 11.32 45.30 31.19
CA SER A 24 11.17 46.73 31.46
C SER A 24 9.69 47.13 31.50
N SER A 25 9.36 47.79 32.59
CA SER A 25 8.05 48.22 33.08
C SER A 25 7.29 49.18 32.16
N HIS A 26 5.96 49.10 32.18
CA HIS A 26 5.03 50.15 32.67
C HIS A 26 3.70 50.16 31.89
N LEU A 27 2.61 50.04 32.64
CA LEU A 27 1.21 50.01 32.18
C LEU A 27 0.80 51.28 31.43
N HIS A 28 -0.04 51.14 30.41
CA HIS A 28 -1.19 52.02 30.11
C HIS A 28 -2.25 51.23 29.34
N LEU A 29 -3.45 51.17 29.93
CA LEU A 29 -4.69 50.68 29.29
C LEU A 29 -5.20 51.75 28.33
N ASN A 30 -5.68 51.35 27.16
CA ASN A 30 -6.88 51.92 26.54
C ASN A 30 -7.54 50.89 25.61
N ASP A 31 -8.86 50.84 25.77
CA ASP A 31 -9.89 50.07 25.10
C ASP A 31 -10.06 50.52 23.65
N ASP A 32 -10.06 49.58 22.69
CA ASP A 32 -10.59 49.78 21.33
C ASP A 32 -10.83 48.44 20.62
N GLY A 33 -12.10 48.00 20.63
CA GLY A 33 -12.75 47.22 19.56
C GLY A 33 -12.43 45.72 19.41
N PRO A 34 -13.44 44.84 19.25
CA PRO A 34 -13.19 43.45 18.86
C PRO A 34 -12.75 43.39 17.39
N ASN A 35 -11.48 43.04 17.17
CA ASN A 35 -10.97 42.67 15.85
C ASN A 35 -11.83 41.52 15.28
N PRO A 36 -12.30 41.60 14.03
CA PRO A 36 -12.95 40.45 13.40
C PRO A 36 -11.92 39.33 13.29
N MET A 37 -12.31 38.18 13.83
CA MET A 37 -11.59 36.91 13.73
C MET A 37 -11.17 36.70 12.28
N VAL A 38 -9.87 36.67 12.03
CA VAL A 38 -9.31 36.18 10.78
C VAL A 38 -9.85 34.77 10.61
N THR A 39 -10.80 34.61 9.71
CA THR A 39 -11.19 33.31 9.17
C THR A 39 -9.90 32.73 8.64
N ILE A 40 -9.33 31.77 9.38
CA ILE A 40 -8.32 30.86 8.82
C ILE A 40 -9.02 30.31 7.60
N GLY A 41 -8.57 30.76 6.43
CA GLY A 41 -9.05 30.24 5.17
C GLY A 41 -8.94 28.74 5.31
N GLU A 42 -10.04 28.06 5.02
CA GLU A 42 -9.99 26.65 4.69
C GLU A 42 -8.92 26.55 3.62
N GLU A 43 -7.70 26.13 4.01
CA GLU A 43 -6.70 25.69 3.06
C GLU A 43 -7.38 24.52 2.38
N GLU A 44 -8.01 24.81 1.24
CA GLU A 44 -8.43 23.83 0.26
C GLU A 44 -7.23 22.92 0.13
N ASN A 45 -7.35 21.71 0.71
CA ASN A 45 -6.28 20.72 0.69
C ASN A 45 -5.79 20.68 -0.75
N GLU A 46 -4.58 21.19 -0.99
CA GLU A 46 -3.88 20.91 -2.22
C GLU A 46 -3.88 19.40 -2.27
N ASP A 47 -4.73 18.90 -3.16
CA ASP A 47 -5.02 17.51 -3.38
C ASP A 47 -3.68 16.80 -3.59
N GLU A 48 -3.03 16.36 -2.49
CA GLU A 48 -1.66 15.85 -2.54
C GLU A 48 -1.66 14.78 -3.61
N ASP A 49 -0.87 14.99 -4.66
CA ASP A 49 -0.90 14.15 -5.85
C ASP A 49 -0.37 12.77 -5.46
N THR A 50 -1.28 11.94 -4.97
CA THR A 50 -0.97 10.71 -4.28
C THR A 50 -1.45 9.55 -5.11
N VAL A 51 -0.55 8.59 -5.33
CA VAL A 51 -0.87 7.38 -6.10
C VAL A 51 -0.51 6.15 -5.28
N TYR A 52 -1.48 5.26 -5.14
CA TYR A 52 -1.31 3.99 -4.44
C TYR A 52 -1.08 2.87 -5.47
N VAL A 53 -0.09 2.00 -5.23
CA VAL A 53 0.22 0.88 -6.10
C VAL A 53 0.23 -0.42 -5.28
N ALA A 54 -0.64 -1.36 -5.62
CA ALA A 54 -0.65 -2.68 -4.99
C ALA A 54 0.48 -3.56 -5.56
N VAL A 55 1.40 -3.99 -4.70
CA VAL A 55 2.60 -4.75 -5.08
C VAL A 55 2.69 -6.11 -4.38
N GLY A 56 3.24 -7.08 -5.09
CA GLY A 56 3.41 -8.45 -4.62
C GLY A 56 4.51 -9.18 -5.40
N LYS A 57 4.51 -10.51 -5.32
CA LYS A 57 5.55 -11.36 -5.94
C LYS A 57 5.45 -11.46 -7.47
N SER A 58 4.32 -11.05 -8.04
CA SER A 58 4.02 -11.25 -9.47
C SER A 58 4.75 -10.25 -10.37
N GLN A 59 5.06 -10.66 -11.60
CA GLN A 59 5.64 -9.77 -12.62
C GLN A 59 4.71 -8.59 -12.94
N SER A 60 3.40 -8.82 -12.95
CA SER A 60 2.40 -7.76 -13.18
C SER A 60 2.49 -6.63 -12.15
N SER A 61 2.99 -6.89 -10.93
CA SER A 61 3.22 -5.84 -9.93
C SER A 61 4.34 -4.88 -10.36
N MET A 62 5.43 -5.40 -10.95
CA MET A 62 6.52 -4.56 -11.47
C MET A 62 6.04 -3.74 -12.69
N GLU A 63 5.27 -4.36 -13.57
CA GLU A 63 4.67 -3.68 -14.73
C GLU A 63 3.70 -2.57 -14.30
N ALA A 64 2.90 -2.80 -13.25
CA ALA A 64 2.03 -1.78 -12.69
C ALA A 64 2.82 -0.59 -12.15
N LEU A 65 3.88 -0.83 -11.37
CA LEU A 65 4.72 0.27 -10.87
C LEU A 65 5.39 1.03 -12.02
N ALA A 66 5.98 0.33 -12.98
CA ALA A 66 6.62 0.95 -14.13
C ALA A 66 5.62 1.80 -14.94
N TRP A 67 4.40 1.30 -15.15
CA TRP A 67 3.35 2.07 -15.80
C TRP A 67 2.97 3.31 -14.99
N THR A 68 2.77 3.18 -13.68
CA THR A 68 2.47 4.31 -12.79
C THR A 68 3.52 5.41 -12.89
N LEU A 69 4.80 5.05 -12.82
CA LEU A 69 5.91 6.00 -12.89
C LEU A 69 5.97 6.74 -14.23
N ASN A 70 5.58 6.07 -15.33
CA ASN A 70 5.62 6.65 -16.67
C ASN A 70 4.37 7.47 -17.04
N ASN A 71 3.24 7.26 -16.36
CA ASN A 71 1.94 7.80 -16.78
C ASN A 71 1.28 8.70 -15.74
N LEU A 72 1.51 8.45 -14.44
CA LEU A 72 0.84 9.17 -13.35
C LEU A 72 1.80 9.98 -12.50
N ALA A 73 3.06 9.56 -12.40
CA ALA A 73 4.01 10.22 -11.51
C ALA A 73 4.57 11.52 -12.09
N THR A 74 4.61 12.53 -11.23
CA THR A 74 5.24 13.83 -11.41
C THR A 74 6.27 14.04 -10.28
N PRO A 75 7.15 15.04 -10.37
CA PRO A 75 8.10 15.33 -9.29
C PRO A 75 7.46 15.65 -7.93
N SER A 76 6.20 16.09 -7.92
CA SER A 76 5.41 16.35 -6.71
C SER A 76 4.64 15.14 -6.20
N THR A 77 4.55 14.05 -6.98
CA THR A 77 3.74 12.88 -6.62
C THR A 77 4.31 12.17 -5.39
N MET A 78 3.43 11.86 -4.43
CA MET A 78 3.71 10.91 -3.35
C MET A 78 3.20 9.52 -3.76
N LEU A 79 4.10 8.54 -3.86
CA LEU A 79 3.75 7.18 -4.24
C LEU A 79 3.70 6.27 -3.00
N TYR A 80 2.60 5.55 -2.79
CA TYR A 80 2.49 4.56 -1.72
C TYR A 80 2.48 3.14 -2.30
N LEU A 81 3.47 2.34 -1.92
CA LEU A 81 3.51 0.91 -2.24
C LEU A 81 2.72 0.13 -1.19
N ILE A 82 1.58 -0.43 -1.57
CA ILE A 82 0.77 -1.28 -0.69
C ILE A 82 1.17 -2.72 -0.90
N HIS A 83 1.75 -3.34 0.14
CA HIS A 83 2.07 -4.76 0.13
C HIS A 83 1.26 -5.51 1.19
N ILE A 84 0.36 -6.36 0.72
CA ILE A 84 -0.41 -7.26 1.56
C ILE A 84 0.28 -8.62 1.58
N PHE A 85 0.56 -9.14 2.78
CA PHE A 85 1.22 -10.42 2.99
C PHE A 85 0.36 -11.33 3.89
N PRO A 86 0.42 -12.66 3.69
CA PRO A 86 -0.43 -13.59 4.41
C PRO A 86 -0.05 -13.70 5.89
N GLU A 87 -1.02 -14.13 6.70
CA GLU A 87 -0.82 -14.41 8.11
C GLU A 87 -0.09 -15.75 8.29
N ILE A 88 0.95 -15.77 9.14
CA ILE A 88 1.71 -16.99 9.40
C ILE A 88 1.05 -17.77 10.54
N LYS A 89 0.21 -18.74 10.16
CA LYS A 89 -0.49 -19.67 11.07
C LYS A 89 0.24 -21.00 11.24
N LEU A 90 0.99 -21.40 10.23
CA LEU A 90 1.70 -22.67 10.14
C LEU A 90 3.18 -22.42 9.83
N LEU A 91 4.05 -23.20 10.44
CA LEU A 91 5.50 -23.15 10.21
C LEU A 91 6.00 -24.50 9.68
N PRO A 92 7.10 -24.52 8.89
CA PRO A 92 7.75 -25.76 8.50
C PRO A 92 8.15 -26.58 9.72
N ASN A 93 7.88 -27.88 9.68
CA ASN A 93 8.29 -28.78 10.75
C ASN A 93 9.83 -28.89 10.81
N PRO A 94 10.47 -28.68 11.97
CA PRO A 94 11.92 -28.88 12.14
C PRO A 94 12.40 -30.29 11.75
N LEU A 95 11.54 -31.30 11.83
CA LEU A 95 11.82 -32.68 11.41
C LEU A 95 11.70 -32.88 9.89
N GLY A 96 11.44 -31.82 9.13
CA GLY A 96 11.41 -31.82 7.66
C GLY A 96 10.12 -32.33 7.02
N VAL A 97 9.12 -32.73 7.81
CA VAL A 97 7.87 -33.31 7.30
C VAL A 97 6.67 -32.43 7.65
N GLY A 98 6.08 -31.82 6.62
CA GLY A 98 4.83 -31.08 6.72
C GLY A 98 4.96 -29.70 7.38
N MET A 99 3.81 -29.14 7.71
CA MET A 99 3.66 -27.87 8.42
C MET A 99 3.02 -28.13 9.78
N ILE A 100 3.40 -27.36 10.79
CA ILE A 100 2.88 -27.47 12.15
C ILE A 100 2.28 -26.13 12.59
N PRO A 101 1.19 -26.15 13.38
CA PRO A 101 0.60 -24.93 13.96
C PRO A 101 1.62 -24.11 14.74
N LYS A 102 1.60 -22.79 14.56
CA LYS A 102 2.55 -21.85 15.17
C LYS A 102 2.60 -21.95 16.70
N ASP A 103 1.47 -22.25 17.34
CA ASP A 103 1.33 -22.45 18.78
C ASP A 103 2.00 -23.74 19.29
N GLN A 104 2.35 -24.67 18.41
CA GLN A 104 3.07 -25.91 18.73
C GLN A 104 4.59 -25.80 18.51
N VAL A 105 5.07 -24.62 18.11
CA VAL A 105 6.48 -24.36 17.81
C VAL A 105 7.11 -23.54 18.93
N SER A 106 8.40 -23.75 19.21
CA SER A 106 9.08 -22.95 20.23
C SER A 106 9.11 -21.46 19.81
N PRO A 107 9.03 -20.50 20.76
CA PRO A 107 9.06 -19.07 20.43
C PRO A 107 10.29 -18.64 19.64
N GLU A 108 11.45 -19.25 19.90
CA GLU A 108 12.70 -18.97 19.19
C GLU A 108 12.63 -19.40 17.71
N GLN A 109 12.10 -20.59 17.44
CA GLN A 109 11.91 -21.08 16.09
C GLN A 109 10.86 -20.26 15.33
N VAL A 110 9.78 -19.85 16.02
CA VAL A 110 8.79 -18.94 15.47
C VAL A 110 9.46 -17.62 15.07
N GLU A 111 10.20 -16.98 15.98
CA GLU A 111 10.81 -15.68 15.68
C GLU A 111 11.86 -15.78 14.57
N SER A 112 12.66 -16.85 14.54
CA SER A 112 13.62 -17.10 13.47
C SER A 112 12.93 -17.18 12.09
N TYR A 113 11.82 -17.93 11.99
CA TYR A 113 11.05 -18.03 10.77
C TYR A 113 10.39 -16.69 10.39
N MET A 114 9.80 -15.99 11.35
CA MET A 114 9.20 -14.67 11.11
C MET A 114 10.25 -13.65 10.64
N ALA A 115 11.46 -13.66 11.21
CA ALA A 115 12.57 -12.82 10.77
C ALA A 115 13.01 -13.16 9.33
N GLN A 116 13.03 -14.44 8.96
CA GLN A 116 13.30 -14.86 7.59
C GLN A 116 12.24 -14.33 6.62
N GLU A 117 10.96 -14.43 6.95
CA GLU A 117 9.87 -13.92 6.11
C GLU A 117 9.89 -12.39 6.01
N ARG A 118 10.23 -11.68 7.10
CA ARG A 118 10.50 -10.23 7.07
C ARG A 118 11.68 -9.89 6.14
N GLY A 119 12.74 -10.70 6.14
CA GLY A 119 13.88 -10.57 5.23
C GLY A 119 13.47 -10.68 3.76
N LYS A 120 12.76 -11.77 3.41
CA LYS A 120 12.23 -11.99 2.04
C LYS A 120 11.33 -10.84 1.59
N ARG A 121 10.46 -10.34 2.49
CA ARG A 121 9.58 -9.20 2.21
C ARG A 121 10.39 -7.93 1.91
N ARG A 122 11.42 -7.65 2.70
CA ARG A 122 12.30 -6.49 2.49
C ARG A 122 13.06 -6.58 1.18
N GLU A 123 13.58 -7.76 0.82
CA GLU A 123 14.22 -7.99 -0.49
C GLU A 123 13.26 -7.79 -1.67
N LEU A 124 12.02 -8.27 -1.54
CA LEU A 124 10.98 -8.04 -2.55
C LEU A 124 10.70 -6.54 -2.73
N LEU A 125 10.43 -5.83 -1.63
CA LEU A 125 10.10 -4.41 -1.64
C LEU A 125 11.24 -3.53 -2.15
N ASN A 126 12.49 -3.90 -1.83
CA ASN A 126 13.66 -3.19 -2.30
C ASN A 126 13.73 -3.08 -3.83
N LYS A 127 13.23 -4.08 -4.58
CA LYS A 127 13.17 -4.02 -6.05
C LYS A 127 12.26 -2.92 -6.55
N PHE A 128 11.12 -2.71 -5.88
CA PHE A 128 10.18 -1.63 -6.21
C PHE A 128 10.76 -0.27 -5.82
N LEU A 129 11.35 -0.17 -4.61
CA LEU A 129 11.98 1.07 -4.13
C LEU A 129 13.14 1.52 -5.02
N GLN A 130 13.94 0.58 -5.54
CA GLN A 130 15.00 0.89 -6.50
C GLN A 130 14.44 1.51 -7.79
N LEU A 131 13.31 1.01 -8.29
CA LEU A 131 12.66 1.57 -9.47
C LEU A 131 12.11 2.98 -9.19
N CYS A 132 11.47 3.20 -8.04
CA CYS A 132 11.01 4.53 -7.62
C CYS A 132 12.17 5.53 -7.47
N SER A 133 13.27 5.11 -6.85
CA SER A 133 14.48 5.92 -6.68
C SER A 133 15.09 6.33 -8.02
N ALA A 134 15.18 5.40 -8.97
CA ALA A 134 15.64 5.69 -10.32
C ALA A 134 14.75 6.73 -11.05
N SER A 135 13.46 6.75 -10.75
CA SER A 135 12.48 7.72 -11.25
C SER A 135 12.40 9.02 -10.44
N LYS A 136 13.17 9.17 -9.35
CA LYS A 136 13.22 10.37 -8.49
C LYS A 136 11.86 10.78 -7.91
N VAL A 137 10.99 9.81 -7.62
CA VAL A 137 9.69 10.06 -6.98
C VAL A 137 9.77 9.84 -5.47
N LYS A 138 8.98 10.58 -4.70
CA LYS A 138 8.81 10.30 -3.27
C LYS A 138 8.01 9.01 -3.12
N VAL A 139 8.47 8.10 -2.27
CA VAL A 139 7.84 6.81 -2.06
C VAL A 139 7.80 6.44 -0.58
N ASP A 140 6.67 5.90 -0.14
CA ASP A 140 6.51 5.24 1.15
C ASP A 140 5.85 3.86 0.97
N THR A 141 5.90 3.01 1.99
CA THR A 141 5.42 1.63 1.94
C THR A 141 4.41 1.34 3.04
N ILE A 142 3.28 0.76 2.65
CA ILE A 142 2.21 0.32 3.55
C ILE A 142 2.21 -1.20 3.59
N LEU A 143 2.38 -1.75 4.78
CA LEU A 143 2.46 -3.20 5.03
C LEU A 143 1.21 -3.69 5.76
N ILE A 144 0.48 -4.63 5.16
CA ILE A 144 -0.74 -5.19 5.75
C ILE A 144 -0.64 -6.71 5.83
N GLU A 145 -0.86 -7.27 7.02
CA GLU A 145 -1.01 -8.72 7.20
C GLU A 145 -2.46 -9.12 6.98
N SER A 146 -2.74 -9.91 5.94
CA SER A 146 -4.08 -10.44 5.65
C SER A 146 -4.03 -11.56 4.62
N ASP A 147 -4.83 -12.61 4.85
CA ASP A 147 -5.08 -13.67 3.88
C ASP A 147 -6.13 -13.26 2.82
N LEU A 148 -6.87 -12.17 3.06
CA LEU A 148 -7.95 -11.67 2.20
C LEU A 148 -7.49 -10.39 1.46
N ILE A 149 -6.64 -10.57 0.46
CA ILE A 149 -6.00 -9.46 -0.28
C ILE A 149 -7.01 -8.44 -0.81
N ALA A 150 -8.06 -8.90 -1.51
CA ALA A 150 -9.05 -7.99 -2.09
C ALA A 150 -9.78 -7.16 -1.01
N LYS A 151 -10.23 -7.83 0.05
CA LYS A 151 -10.90 -7.18 1.17
C LYS A 151 -9.99 -6.15 1.84
N ALA A 152 -8.73 -6.51 2.09
CA ALA A 152 -7.75 -5.58 2.68
C ALA A 152 -7.56 -4.32 1.82
N ILE A 153 -7.51 -4.46 0.49
CA ILE A 153 -7.46 -3.30 -0.42
C ILE A 153 -8.73 -2.46 -0.29
N ILE A 154 -9.91 -3.08 -0.37
CA ILE A 154 -11.21 -2.39 -0.32
C ILE A 154 -11.36 -1.62 1.01
N ASP A 155 -11.01 -2.25 2.12
CA ASP A 155 -11.09 -1.63 3.46
C ASP A 155 -10.12 -0.45 3.60
N LEU A 156 -8.95 -0.51 2.95
CA LEU A 156 -7.96 0.57 3.00
C LEU A 156 -8.37 1.82 2.21
N ILE A 157 -9.14 1.68 1.13
CA ILE A 157 -9.53 2.81 0.27
C ILE A 157 -10.17 3.95 1.09
N PRO A 158 -11.23 3.72 1.88
CA PRO A 158 -11.84 4.80 2.67
C PRO A 158 -10.96 5.25 3.84
N ILE A 159 -10.16 4.36 4.43
CA ILE A 159 -9.28 4.70 5.57
C ILE A 159 -8.19 5.69 5.16
N LEU A 160 -7.58 5.45 3.99
CA LEU A 160 -6.49 6.27 3.45
C LEU A 160 -6.97 7.29 2.42
N GLN A 161 -8.29 7.42 2.24
CA GLN A 161 -8.92 8.31 1.27
C GLN A 161 -8.29 8.20 -0.13
N MET A 162 -8.06 6.96 -0.59
CA MET A 162 -7.36 6.71 -1.84
C MET A 162 -8.18 7.21 -3.02
N ARG A 163 -7.62 8.14 -3.81
CA ARG A 163 -8.25 8.62 -5.05
C ARG A 163 -7.72 7.93 -6.31
N LYS A 164 -6.47 7.46 -6.31
CA LYS A 164 -5.82 6.76 -7.43
C LYS A 164 -5.19 5.46 -6.92
N LEU A 165 -5.70 4.32 -7.35
CA LEU A 165 -5.17 2.99 -7.02
C LEU A 165 -4.81 2.22 -8.28
N VAL A 166 -3.58 1.72 -8.37
CA VAL A 166 -3.08 0.94 -9.50
C VAL A 166 -2.80 -0.49 -9.07
N ILE A 167 -3.33 -1.45 -9.84
CA ILE A 167 -3.19 -2.89 -9.56
C ILE A 167 -2.69 -3.61 -10.81
N GLY A 168 -1.60 -4.35 -10.67
CA GLY A 168 -1.12 -5.27 -11.69
C GLY A 168 -2.01 -6.50 -11.82
N ALA A 169 -2.36 -6.88 -13.04
CA ALA A 169 -3.17 -8.06 -13.33
C ALA A 169 -2.59 -8.88 -14.50
N SER A 170 -2.59 -10.19 -14.34
CA SER A 170 -2.19 -11.12 -15.41
C SER A 170 -3.27 -11.25 -16.49
N LYS A 171 -2.88 -11.70 -17.69
CA LYS A 171 -3.81 -12.01 -18.79
C LYS A 171 -4.98 -12.90 -18.36
N SER A 172 -4.74 -13.88 -17.48
CA SER A 172 -5.77 -14.80 -17.01
C SER A 172 -6.76 -14.09 -16.07
N GLN A 173 -6.28 -13.19 -15.21
CA GLN A 173 -7.12 -12.37 -14.35
C GLN A 173 -7.98 -11.40 -15.18
N ILE A 174 -7.40 -10.72 -16.17
CA ILE A 174 -8.15 -9.83 -17.08
C ILE A 174 -9.20 -10.59 -17.88
N ARG A 175 -8.90 -11.82 -18.34
CA ARG A 175 -9.89 -12.65 -19.04
C ARG A 175 -11.06 -13.03 -18.13
N LYS A 176 -10.79 -13.38 -16.87
CA LYS A 176 -11.81 -13.70 -15.86
C LYS A 176 -12.67 -12.47 -15.51
N LEU A 177 -12.04 -11.30 -15.42
CA LEU A 177 -12.70 -10.01 -15.22
C LEU A 177 -13.72 -9.77 -16.35
N ARG A 178 -13.28 -9.89 -17.61
CA ARG A 178 -14.15 -9.72 -18.79
C ARG A 178 -15.29 -10.72 -18.88
N SER A 179 -15.09 -11.95 -18.41
CA SER A 179 -16.11 -13.00 -18.47
C SER A 179 -17.12 -12.94 -17.32
N ARG A 180 -17.01 -11.98 -16.38
CA ARG A 180 -17.91 -11.81 -15.21
C ARG A 180 -18.13 -13.09 -14.39
N LYS A 181 -17.14 -13.98 -14.43
CA LYS A 181 -17.16 -15.31 -13.81
C LYS A 181 -15.95 -15.49 -12.88
N GLY A 182 -15.24 -14.40 -12.64
CA GLY A 182 -14.14 -14.34 -11.71
C GLY A 182 -14.64 -14.20 -10.28
N SER A 183 -13.81 -14.62 -9.34
CA SER A 183 -13.88 -14.23 -7.93
C SER A 183 -12.49 -13.77 -7.46
N GLY A 184 -11.68 -13.33 -8.43
CA GLY A 184 -10.28 -12.96 -8.21
C GLY A 184 -10.16 -11.56 -7.60
N ILE A 185 -8.94 -11.22 -7.18
CA ILE A 185 -8.66 -9.94 -6.52
C ILE A 185 -9.13 -8.75 -7.36
N ALA A 186 -8.79 -8.73 -8.65
CA ALA A 186 -9.18 -7.66 -9.56
C ALA A 186 -10.70 -7.49 -9.67
N ASP A 187 -11.44 -8.59 -9.68
CA ASP A 187 -12.89 -8.58 -9.82
C ASP A 187 -13.57 -8.06 -8.55
N GLN A 188 -13.12 -8.56 -7.38
CA GLN A 188 -13.62 -8.09 -6.09
C GLN A 188 -13.33 -6.61 -5.87
N VAL A 189 -12.11 -6.15 -6.15
CA VAL A 189 -11.76 -4.72 -5.98
C VAL A 189 -12.56 -3.87 -6.95
N LEU A 190 -12.69 -4.27 -8.22
CA LEU A 190 -13.47 -3.51 -9.20
C LEU A 190 -14.94 -3.34 -8.81
N GLN A 191 -15.55 -4.38 -8.27
CA GLN A 191 -16.98 -4.36 -7.92
C GLN A 191 -17.28 -3.62 -6.61
N ASN A 192 -16.31 -3.53 -5.69
CA ASN A 192 -16.55 -3.07 -4.32
C ASN A 192 -15.75 -1.82 -3.94
N ALA A 193 -14.84 -1.34 -4.80
CA ALA A 193 -14.16 -0.08 -4.57
C ALA A 193 -15.16 1.08 -4.58
N PRO A 194 -15.07 2.02 -3.62
CA PRO A 194 -15.85 3.26 -3.64
C PRO A 194 -15.66 4.05 -4.94
N GLU A 195 -16.72 4.71 -5.41
CA GLU A 195 -16.68 5.54 -6.64
C GLU A 195 -15.68 6.70 -6.56
N SER A 196 -15.33 7.14 -5.35
CA SER A 196 -14.30 8.17 -5.10
C SER A 196 -12.89 7.72 -5.46
N CYS A 197 -12.66 6.42 -5.65
CA CYS A 197 -11.35 5.86 -5.98
C CYS A 197 -11.31 5.39 -7.43
N LYS A 198 -10.45 6.01 -8.25
CA LYS A 198 -10.13 5.49 -9.59
C LYS A 198 -9.19 4.29 -9.45
N VAL A 199 -9.70 3.10 -9.75
CA VAL A 199 -8.92 1.85 -9.80
C VAL A 199 -8.49 1.54 -11.23
N SER A 200 -7.18 1.54 -11.48
CA SER A 200 -6.55 1.22 -12.77
C SER A 200 -5.91 -0.16 -12.75
N PHE A 201 -6.28 -1.02 -13.70
CA PHE A 201 -5.69 -2.34 -13.87
C PHE A 201 -4.64 -2.35 -14.97
N ILE A 202 -3.42 -2.78 -14.66
CA ILE A 202 -2.30 -2.82 -15.61
C ILE A 202 -1.99 -4.26 -16.00
N CYS A 203 -1.93 -4.52 -17.30
CA CYS A 203 -1.61 -5.83 -17.86
C CYS A 203 -0.60 -5.64 -19.00
N GLU A 204 0.58 -6.26 -18.89
CA GLU A 204 1.63 -6.18 -19.92
C GLU A 204 2.03 -4.73 -20.23
N GLY A 205 2.17 -3.94 -19.17
CA GLY A 205 2.56 -2.53 -19.24
C GLY A 205 1.51 -1.60 -19.85
N LYS A 206 0.24 -2.02 -19.96
CA LYS A 206 -0.86 -1.20 -20.47
C LYS A 206 -2.04 -1.20 -19.54
N GLU A 207 -2.69 -0.04 -19.42
CA GLU A 207 -3.97 0.06 -18.72
C GLU A 207 -5.07 -0.68 -19.49
N VAL A 208 -5.85 -1.47 -18.77
CA VAL A 208 -7.00 -2.18 -19.31
C VAL A 208 -8.14 -1.19 -19.52
N ASN A 209 -8.65 -1.13 -20.75
CA ASN A 209 -9.66 -0.16 -21.21
C ASN A 209 -10.75 0.14 -20.16
N GLU A 210 -10.85 1.42 -19.77
CA GLU A 210 -11.82 1.93 -18.78
C GLU A 210 -13.27 1.58 -19.10
N GLN A 211 -13.67 1.50 -20.38
CA GLN A 211 -15.03 1.14 -20.76
C GLN A 211 -15.38 -0.31 -20.41
N ILE A 212 -14.40 -1.21 -20.52
CA ILE A 212 -14.55 -2.62 -20.13
C ILE A 212 -14.66 -2.69 -18.61
N THR A 213 -13.82 -1.96 -17.90
CA THR A 213 -13.80 -1.89 -16.44
C THR A 213 -15.10 -1.31 -15.87
N ARG A 214 -15.64 -0.22 -16.44
CA ARG A 214 -16.91 0.38 -16.04
C ARG A 214 -18.12 -0.48 -16.38
N ALA A 215 -18.19 -1.04 -17.59
CA ALA A 215 -19.30 -1.91 -18.00
C ALA A 215 -19.38 -3.21 -17.16
N ILE A 216 -18.27 -3.64 -16.57
CA ILE A 216 -18.24 -4.77 -15.63
C ILE A 216 -18.75 -4.35 -14.23
N ALA A 217 -18.46 -3.13 -13.80
CA ALA A 217 -18.87 -2.61 -12.49
C ALA A 217 -20.35 -2.20 -12.41
N THR A 218 -20.96 -1.70 -13.50
CA THR A 218 -22.31 -1.09 -13.48
C THR A 218 -23.49 -2.04 -13.71
N ASP A 219 -23.28 -3.36 -13.79
CA ASP A 219 -24.38 -4.32 -14.02
C ASP A 219 -24.62 -5.24 -12.81
N PRO A 220 -25.53 -4.87 -11.88
CA PRO A 220 -25.84 -5.61 -10.66
C PRO A 220 -26.85 -6.72 -10.95
N SER A 221 -26.41 -7.75 -11.67
CA SER A 221 -27.14 -9.01 -11.78
C SER A 221 -26.36 -10.10 -11.05
N MET A 222 -26.53 -10.19 -9.73
CA MET A 222 -26.81 -11.45 -9.01
C MET A 222 -27.07 -11.16 -7.53
N SER A 223 -28.35 -11.16 -7.19
CA SER A 223 -28.91 -11.22 -5.85
C SER A 223 -28.60 -12.55 -5.14
N GLN A 224 -28.33 -12.44 -3.84
CA GLN A 224 -28.59 -13.39 -2.75
C GLN A 224 -28.57 -14.90 -3.06
N LYS A 225 -27.59 -15.62 -2.50
CA LYS A 225 -27.84 -16.94 -1.91
C LYS A 225 -27.14 -17.09 -0.55
N ASN A 226 -27.96 -17.13 0.49
CA ASN A 226 -27.60 -17.53 1.84
C ASN A 226 -27.09 -18.98 1.89
N ASN A 227 -26.13 -19.18 2.81
CA ASN A 227 -25.77 -20.39 3.56
C ASN A 227 -25.65 -21.73 2.81
N LYS A 228 -24.42 -22.25 2.79
CA LYS A 228 -24.14 -23.55 3.42
C LYS A 228 -22.67 -23.66 3.83
N HIS A 229 -22.49 -23.87 5.13
CA HIS A 229 -21.28 -24.38 5.76
C HIS A 229 -20.90 -25.71 5.09
N GLN A 230 -19.71 -25.78 4.51
CA GLN A 230 -19.03 -27.07 4.30
C GLN A 230 -17.54 -26.81 4.43
N GLN A 231 -17.01 -27.16 5.60
CA GLN A 231 -15.58 -27.34 5.81
C GLN A 231 -15.11 -28.43 4.86
N SER A 232 -14.21 -28.07 3.95
CA SER A 232 -13.42 -29.03 3.19
C SER A 232 -12.03 -28.42 3.04
N ALA A 233 -11.15 -28.79 3.96
CA ALA A 233 -9.73 -28.57 3.82
C ALA A 233 -9.25 -29.31 2.56
N SER A 234 -8.85 -28.57 1.54
CA SER A 234 -7.99 -29.09 0.50
C SER A 234 -6.93 -28.06 0.17
N CYS A 235 -5.70 -28.47 0.40
CA CYS A 235 -4.46 -27.73 0.29
C CYS A 235 -4.35 -26.93 -1.02
N VAL A 236 -4.26 -25.62 -0.84
CA VAL A 236 -3.33 -24.69 -1.48
C VAL A 236 -2.44 -25.26 -2.60
N CYS A 237 -2.70 -24.82 -3.83
CA CYS A 237 -1.65 -24.57 -4.80
C CYS A 237 -1.71 -23.09 -5.18
N PHE A 238 -0.98 -22.25 -4.44
CA PHE A 238 -0.63 -20.91 -4.90
C PHE A 238 0.41 -21.05 -6.00
N ASN A 239 0.03 -20.76 -7.24
CA ASN A 239 0.98 -20.24 -8.22
C ASN A 239 0.82 -18.73 -8.24
N PHE A 240 1.78 -18.05 -7.59
CA PHE A 240 2.14 -16.65 -7.82
C PHE A 240 3.09 -16.55 -9.01
#